data_AF-A0A7W1Q325-F1
#
_entry.id   AF-A0A7W1Q325-F1
#
_cell.length_a   1.000
_cell.length_b   1.000
_cell.length_c   1.000
_cell.angle_alpha   90.00
_cell.angle_beta   90.00
_cell.angle_gamma   90.00
#
_symmetry.space_group_name_H-M   'P 1'
#
loop_
_entity.id
_entity.type
_entity.pdbx_description
1 polymer ?
#
loop_
_entity_poly.entity_id
_entity_poly.type
_entity_poly.pdbx_seq_one_letter_code
_entity_poly.pdbx_strand_id
1 'polypeptide(L)'
;MTERSCADTDAHATPSAHRPLIGITAYGEPTAYGVWHHDAVLLPRTYTDSVFAAGGLPVLLPPREEAAAIVDRLDGIVLAGGPDVDPGRYGADREPHTGPPRT
;
A
#
# COMPACT_ATOMS: atom_id res chain seq x y z
N MET A 1 3.39 26.11 -52.34
CA MET A 1 3.20 24.67 -52.64
C MET A 1 4.39 23.95 -52.03
N THR A 2 4.35 23.19 -50.94
CA THR A 2 3.32 22.75 -49.99
C THR A 2 4.07 22.18 -48.78
N GLU A 3 3.60 22.53 -47.57
CA GLU A 3 3.48 21.78 -46.29
C GLU A 3 4.24 20.43 -46.11
N ARG A 4 4.76 20.03 -44.95
CA ARG A 4 4.14 19.75 -43.62
C ARG A 4 5.30 19.55 -42.61
N SER A 5 5.28 20.16 -41.43
CA SER A 5 4.71 19.60 -40.19
C SER A 5 5.21 18.20 -39.82
N CYS A 6 6.04 18.14 -38.78
CA CYS A 6 6.00 17.12 -37.73
C CYS A 6 6.70 17.71 -36.51
N ALA A 7 5.95 18.51 -35.74
CA ALA A 7 6.22 18.60 -34.32
C ALA A 7 5.75 17.26 -33.74
N ASP A 8 6.66 16.51 -33.15
CA ASP A 8 6.29 15.51 -32.15
C ASP A 8 6.93 15.96 -30.84
N THR A 9 6.22 16.89 -30.22
CA THR A 9 6.47 17.24 -28.83
C THR A 9 5.92 16.10 -28.02
N ASP A 10 6.78 15.17 -27.60
CA ASP A 10 6.49 14.35 -26.43
C ASP A 10 6.35 15.32 -25.25
N ALA A 11 5.11 15.75 -25.04
CA ALA A 11 4.71 16.52 -23.89
C ALA A 11 5.04 15.66 -22.67
N HIS A 12 6.15 15.98 -22.01
CA HIS A 12 6.33 15.64 -20.60
C HIS A 12 5.11 16.22 -19.89
N ALA A 13 4.11 15.35 -19.66
CA ALA A 13 2.88 15.72 -19.00
C ALA A 13 3.26 16.45 -17.72
N THR A 14 2.94 17.74 -17.66
CA THR A 14 3.15 18.58 -16.49
C THR A 14 2.57 17.81 -15.30
N PRO A 15 3.35 17.50 -14.24
CA PRO A 15 2.83 16.73 -13.12
C PRO A 15 1.63 17.50 -12.58
N SER A 16 0.44 16.91 -12.74
CA SER A 16 -0.80 17.49 -12.27
C SER A 16 -0.67 17.80 -10.79
N ALA A 17 -1.22 18.93 -10.36
CA ALA A 17 -1.29 19.39 -8.97
C ALA A 17 -2.05 18.43 -8.00
N HIS A 18 -2.34 17.21 -8.44
CA HIS A 18 -2.96 16.16 -7.65
C HIS A 18 -1.88 15.37 -6.92
N ARG A 19 -1.92 15.41 -5.59
CA ARG A 19 -1.09 14.51 -4.77
C ARG A 19 -1.74 13.12 -4.83
N PRO A 20 -1.03 12.07 -5.29
CA PRO A 20 -1.63 10.75 -5.47
C PRO A 20 -2.02 10.15 -4.10
N LEU A 21 -3.24 9.61 -4.01
CA LEU A 21 -3.76 8.92 -2.84
C LEU A 21 -3.30 7.46 -2.86
N ILE A 22 -2.42 7.11 -1.92
CA ILE A 22 -1.77 5.79 -1.87
C ILE A 22 -2.30 5.00 -0.68
N GLY A 23 -3.00 3.89 -0.95
CA GLY A 23 -3.40 2.96 0.10
C GLY A 23 -2.22 2.15 0.59
N ILE A 24 -2.12 1.94 1.90
CA ILE A 24 -1.09 1.11 2.52
C ILE A 24 -1.77 0.07 3.39
N THR A 25 -1.54 -1.21 3.11
CA THR A 25 -2.07 -2.30 3.94
C THR A 25 -1.50 -2.20 5.35
N ALA A 26 -2.34 -2.36 6.37
CA ALA A 26 -1.94 -2.43 7.77
C ALA A 26 -2.28 -3.80 8.34
N TYR A 27 -1.73 -4.11 9.51
CA TYR A 27 -1.97 -5.38 10.19
C TYR A 27 -2.44 -5.15 11.63
N GLY A 28 -3.23 -6.10 12.13
CA GLY A 28 -3.75 -6.09 13.49
C GLY A 28 -2.79 -6.84 14.42
N GLU A 29 -2.38 -6.21 15.51
CA GLU A 29 -1.55 -6.83 16.53
C GLU A 29 -2.06 -6.48 17.93
N PRO A 30 -1.95 -7.41 18.89
CA PRO A 30 -2.04 -7.08 20.31
C PRO A 30 -0.95 -6.05 20.63
N THR A 31 -1.36 -4.88 21.12
CA THR A 31 -0.43 -3.77 21.35
C THR A 31 -0.55 -3.15 22.71
N ALA A 32 0.57 -2.57 23.14
CA ALA A 32 0.66 -1.75 24.33
C ALA A 32 1.27 -0.39 23.97
N TYR A 33 0.58 0.70 24.27
CA TYR A 33 1.12 2.06 24.14
C TYR A 33 0.69 2.94 25.32
N GLY A 34 1.67 3.30 26.15
CA GLY A 34 1.42 3.92 27.44
C GLY A 34 0.70 2.95 28.37
N VAL A 35 -0.47 3.36 28.88
CA VAL A 35 -1.29 2.55 29.81
C VAL A 35 -2.33 1.68 29.10
N TRP A 36 -2.39 1.73 27.77
CA TRP A 36 -3.42 1.04 26.99
C TRP A 36 -2.90 -0.31 26.50
N HIS A 37 -3.74 -1.34 26.64
CA HIS A 37 -3.51 -2.69 26.14
C HIS A 37 -4.73 -3.15 25.35
N HIS A 38 -4.62 -3.22 24.03
CA HIS A 38 -5.69 -3.69 23.15
C HIS A 38 -5.14 -4.03 21.76
N ASP A 39 -5.95 -4.73 20.97
CA ASP A 39 -5.65 -4.99 19.57
C ASP A 39 -5.75 -3.68 18.78
N ALA A 40 -4.71 -3.38 18.01
CA ALA A 40 -4.65 -2.19 17.18
C ALA A 40 -4.32 -2.55 15.74
N VAL A 41 -4.90 -1.79 14.81
CA VAL A 41 -4.45 -1.77 13.41
C VAL A 41 -3.30 -0.79 13.33
N LEU A 42 -2.11 -1.26 12.98
CA LEU A 42 -0.90 -0.46 12.99
C LEU A 42 0.04 -0.79 11.83
N LEU A 43 1.03 0.09 11.68
CA LEU A 43 2.06 -0.03 10.66
C LEU A 43 3.34 0.71 11.12
N PRO A 44 4.55 0.24 10.77
CA PRO A 44 5.77 1.00 10.97
C PRO A 44 5.70 2.33 10.23
N ARG A 45 6.05 3.42 10.91
CA ARG A 45 5.95 4.79 10.38
C ARG A 45 6.69 4.98 9.04
N THR A 46 7.75 4.21 8.80
CA THR A 46 8.55 4.26 7.56
C THR A 46 7.69 4.19 6.30
N TYR A 47 6.63 3.38 6.27
CA TYR A 47 5.76 3.29 5.10
C TYR A 47 5.04 4.60 4.80
N THR A 48 4.44 5.24 5.82
CA THR A 48 3.76 6.52 5.65
C THR A 48 4.75 7.64 5.33
N ASP A 49 5.92 7.64 5.97
CA ASP A 49 6.97 8.64 5.74
C ASP A 49 7.52 8.53 4.30
N SER A 50 7.71 7.31 3.78
CA SER A 50 8.14 7.08 2.40
C SER A 50 7.12 7.59 1.37
N VAL A 51 5.82 7.37 1.60
CA VAL A 51 4.78 7.90 0.71
C VAL A 51 4.75 9.43 0.74
N PHE A 52 4.85 10.05 1.92
CA PHE A 52 4.94 11.51 2.02
C PHE A 52 6.17 12.06 1.31
N ALA A 53 7.34 11.43 1.50
CA ALA A 53 8.58 11.84 0.85
C ALA A 53 8.52 11.74 -0.68
N ALA A 54 7.74 10.80 -1.21
CA ALA A 54 7.46 10.67 -2.65
C ALA A 54 6.39 11.65 -3.17
N GLY A 55 5.84 12.53 -2.33
CA GLY A 55 4.81 13.50 -2.70
C GLY A 55 3.36 12.98 -2.63
N GLY A 56 3.17 11.72 -2.24
CA GLY A 56 1.85 11.09 -2.11
C GLY A 56 1.11 11.44 -0.81
N LEU A 57 -0.13 10.96 -0.73
CA LEU A 57 -1.01 11.03 0.44
C LEU A 57 -1.30 9.59 0.91
N PRO A 58 -0.78 9.14 2.06
CA PRO A 58 -1.00 7.78 2.54
C PRO A 58 -2.39 7.62 3.17
N VAL A 59 -3.04 6.49 2.90
CA VAL A 59 -4.27 6.02 3.55
C VAL A 59 -4.03 4.62 4.12
N LEU A 60 -4.21 4.44 5.42
CA LEU A 60 -4.09 3.14 6.06
C LEU A 60 -5.31 2.27 5.76
N LEU A 61 -5.07 1.07 5.24
CA LEU A 61 -6.10 0.07 4.92
C LEU A 61 -6.10 -1.00 6.02
N PRO A 62 -7.18 -1.14 6.81
CA PRO A 62 -7.25 -2.19 7.82
C PRO A 62 -7.29 -3.59 7.18
N PRO A 63 -6.83 -4.64 7.87
CA PRO A 63 -6.82 -6.03 7.38
C PRO A 63 -8.25 -6.63 7.40
N ARG A 64 -9.12 -6.06 6.59
CA ARG A 64 -10.56 -6.31 6.54
C ARG A 64 -10.98 -6.33 5.08
N GLU A 65 -11.80 -7.30 4.68
CA GLU A 65 -12.27 -7.42 3.30
C GLU A 65 -13.03 -6.16 2.86
N GLU A 66 -13.75 -5.53 3.80
CA GLU A 66 -14.50 -4.31 3.60
C GLU A 66 -13.63 -3.13 3.13
N ALA A 67 -12.32 -3.15 3.42
CA ALA A 67 -11.39 -2.12 2.96
C ALA A 67 -11.21 -2.13 1.43
N ALA A 68 -11.53 -3.24 0.75
CA ALA A 68 -11.50 -3.31 -0.71
C ALA A 68 -12.45 -2.31 -1.37
N ALA A 69 -13.52 -1.89 -0.67
CA ALA A 69 -14.52 -0.95 -1.19
C ALA A 69 -13.98 0.48 -1.46
N ILE A 70 -12.74 0.78 -1.05
CA ILE A 70 -12.10 2.07 -1.33
C ILE A 70 -10.99 1.98 -2.38
N VAL A 71 -10.67 0.78 -2.89
CA VAL A 71 -9.55 0.57 -3.83
C VAL A 71 -9.71 1.39 -5.11
N ASP A 72 -10.92 1.46 -5.67
CA ASP A 72 -11.21 2.26 -6.87
C ASP A 72 -11.01 3.77 -6.69
N ARG A 73 -10.84 4.24 -5.44
CA ARG A 73 -10.56 5.64 -5.10
C ARG A 73 -9.06 5.93 -4.93
N LEU A 74 -8.21 4.91 -4.96
CA LEU A 74 -6.77 5.03 -4.76
C LEU A 74 -6.06 5.16 -6.10
N ASP A 75 -5.01 5.98 -6.13
CA ASP A 75 -4.11 6.10 -7.29
C ASP A 75 -3.04 4.99 -7.30
N GLY A 76 -2.86 4.30 -6.18
CA GLY A 76 -1.92 3.20 -6.04
C GLY A 76 -1.98 2.53 -4.67
N ILE A 77 -1.31 1.38 -4.56
CA ILE A 77 -1.24 0.58 -3.33
C ILE A 77 0.21 0.23 -2.99
N VAL A 78 0.55 0.33 -1.70
CA VAL A 78 1.74 -0.26 -1.10
C VAL A 78 1.30 -1.47 -0.26
N LEU A 79 1.80 -2.64 -0.61
CA LEU A 79 1.66 -3.84 0.21
C LEU A 79 2.75 -3.80 1.29
N ALA A 80 2.35 -3.42 2.50
CA ALA A 80 3.27 -3.45 3.62
C ALA A 80 3.68 -4.89 3.95
N GLY A 81 4.96 -5.06 4.29
CA GLY A 81 5.44 -6.30 4.87
C GLY A 81 4.78 -6.60 6.22
N GLY A 82 4.89 -7.87 6.62
CA GLY A 82 4.27 -8.38 7.84
C GLY A 82 4.60 -9.86 8.00
N PRO A 83 3.85 -10.59 8.83
CA PRO A 83 3.96 -12.04 8.95
C PRO A 83 3.75 -12.75 7.62
N ASP A 84 4.30 -13.95 7.49
CA ASP A 84 4.11 -14.78 6.29
C ASP A 84 2.64 -15.15 6.09
N VAL A 85 2.23 -15.21 4.81
CA VAL A 85 0.93 -15.74 4.41
C VAL A 85 0.95 -17.25 4.56
N ASP A 86 -0.12 -17.81 5.15
CA ASP A 86 -0.30 -19.26 5.24
C ASP A 86 -0.22 -19.93 3.85
N PRO A 87 0.75 -20.84 3.63
CA PRO A 87 0.91 -21.59 2.37
C PRO A 87 -0.36 -22.29 1.87
N GLY A 88 -1.21 -22.73 2.77
CA GLY A 88 -2.48 -23.36 2.41
C GLY A 88 -3.40 -22.45 1.59
N ARG A 89 -3.28 -21.11 1.73
CA ARG A 89 -4.09 -20.14 0.97
C ARG A 89 -3.73 -20.07 -0.51
N TYR A 90 -2.54 -20.52 -0.89
CA TYR A 90 -2.09 -20.59 -2.28
C TYR A 90 -1.73 -22.02 -2.72
N GLY A 91 -2.18 -23.03 -1.97
CA GLY A 91 -2.05 -24.44 -2.35
C GLY A 91 -0.63 -25.02 -2.22
N ALA A 92 0.19 -24.46 -1.33
CA ALA A 92 1.54 -24.94 -1.07
C ALA A 92 1.69 -25.52 0.34
N ASP A 93 2.72 -26.35 0.52
CA ASP A 93 3.15 -26.83 1.83
C ASP A 93 4.06 -25.81 2.53
N ARG A 94 4.17 -25.93 3.85
CA ARG A 94 5.06 -25.08 4.65
C ARG A 94 6.52 -25.48 4.45
N GLU A 95 7.35 -24.50 4.10
CA GLU A 95 8.80 -24.65 3.94
C GLU A 95 9.56 -24.21 5.20
N PRO A 96 10.84 -24.59 5.38
CA PRO A 96 11.64 -24.25 6.57
C PRO A 96 11.78 -22.75 6.86
N HIS A 97 11.72 -21.91 5.82
CA HIS A 97 11.83 -20.46 5.93
C HIS A 97 10.48 -19.75 6.11
N THR A 98 9.37 -20.51 6.12
CA THR A 98 8.05 -19.96 6.36
C THR A 98 7.77 -19.94 7.87
N GLY A 99 7.52 -18.75 8.38
CA GLY A 99 7.06 -18.49 9.74
C GLY A 99 5.76 -19.24 10.07
N PRO A 100 5.38 -19.27 11.35
CA PRO A 100 4.12 -19.89 11.76
C PRO A 100 2.94 -19.16 11.08
N PRO A 101 1.97 -19.91 10.49
CA PRO A 101 0.79 -19.29 9.92
C PRO A 101 0.00 -18.56 11.01
N ARG A 102 -0.48 -17.36 10.67
CA ARG A 102 -1.38 -16.58 11.53
C ARG A 102 -2.81 -16.96 11.15
N THR A 103 -3.46 -17.75 12.01
CA THR A 103 -4.89 -18.10 11.93
C THR A 103 -5.77 -16.96 12.39
#